data_AF-A0A645HQV5-F1
#
_entry.id   AF-A0A645HQV5-F1
#
_cell.length_a   1.000
_cell.length_b   1.000
_cell.length_c   1.000
_cell.angle_alpha   90.00
_cell.angle_beta   90.00
_cell.angle_gamma   90.00
#
_symmetry.space_group_name_H-M   'P 1'
#
loop_
_entity.id
_entity.type
_entity.pdbx_description
1 polymer ?
#
loop_
_entity_poly.entity_id
_entity_poly.type
_entity_poly.pdbx_seq_one_letter_code
_entity_poly.pdbx_strand_id
1 'polypeptide(L)' 'MGSYQQLYFILFNAITDAIEAQKQCNYGQALEMLVEAQKNVEEEYIGRD' A
#
# COMPACT_ATOMS: atom_id res chain seq x y z
N MET A 1 -10.04 -10.88 -14.31
CA MET A 1 -9.90 -9.42 -14.54
C MET A 1 -10.05 -8.58 -13.27
N GLY A 2 -10.74 -9.04 -12.23
CA GLY A 2 -10.90 -8.27 -10.98
C GLY A 2 -9.73 -8.30 -9.98
N SER A 3 -8.57 -8.88 -10.29
CA SER A 3 -7.48 -9.09 -9.32
C SER A 3 -6.43 -7.97 -9.31
N TYR A 4 -5.82 -7.67 -10.46
CA TYR A 4 -4.74 -6.68 -10.54
C TYR A 4 -5.20 -5.25 -10.27
N GLN A 5 -6.42 -4.92 -10.66
CA GLN A 5 -7.00 -3.60 -10.40
C GLN A 5 -7.17 -3.35 -8.89
N GLN A 6 -7.52 -4.39 -8.12
CA GLN A 6 -7.62 -4.29 -6.66
C GLN A 6 -6.24 -4.07 -6.03
N LEU A 7 -5.24 -4.85 -6.43
CA LEU A 7 -3.85 -4.69 -5.93
C LEU A 7 -3.29 -3.30 -6.27
N TYR A 8 -3.57 -2.80 -7.48
CA TYR A 8 -3.20 -1.45 -7.88
C TYR A 8 -3.83 -0.39 -6.97
N PHE A 9 -5.13 -0.50 -6.67
CA PHE A 9 -5.79 0.47 -5.78
C PHE A 9 -5.24 0.42 -4.36
N ILE A 10 -4.91 -0.75 -3.82
CA ILE A 10 -4.28 -0.87 -2.49
C ILE A 10 -2.97 -0.10 -2.45
N LEU A 11 -2.06 -0.35 -3.41
CA LEU A 11 -0.77 0.34 -3.46
C LEU A 11 -0.92 1.84 -3.73
N PHE A 12 -1.79 2.24 -4.66
CA PHE A 12 -1.96 3.63 -5.04
C PHE A 12 -2.52 4.48 -3.89
N ASN A 13 -3.49 3.95 -3.14
CA ASN A 13 -4.05 4.63 -1.98
C ASN A 13 -3.02 4.74 -0.86
N ALA A 14 -2.29 3.67 -0.57
CA ALA A 14 -1.24 3.68 0.45
C ALA A 14 -0.11 4.69 0.13
N ILE A 15 0.27 4.82 -1.14
CA ILE A 15 1.24 5.83 -1.58
C ILE A 15 0.66 7.25 -1.38
N THR A 16 -0.62 7.46 -1.70
CA THR A 16 -1.28 8.76 -1.49
C THR A 16 -1.29 9.15 -0.02
N ASP A 17 -1.65 8.21 0.86
CA ASP A 17 -1.69 8.42 2.32
C ASP A 17 -0.28 8.64 2.89
N ALA A 18 0.72 7.88 2.43
CA ALA A 18 2.10 8.05 2.83
C ALA A 18 2.67 9.42 2.41
N ILE A 19 2.27 9.95 1.25
CA ILE A 19 2.63 11.31 0.81
C ILE A 19 2.04 12.36 1.76
N GLU A 20 0.78 12.21 2.17
CA GLU A 20 0.16 13.13 3.15
C GLU A 20 0.83 13.05 4.53
N ALA A 21 1.22 11.85 4.97
CA ALA A 21 2.00 11.68 6.20
C ALA A 21 3.39 12.35 6.09
N GLN A 22 4.07 12.24 4.95
CA GLN A 22 5.34 12.93 4.70
C GLN A 22 5.20 14.45 4.75
N LYS A 23 4.13 15.02 4.19
CA LYS A 23 3.86 16.48 4.26
C LYS A 23 3.71 16.98 5.69
N GLN A 24 3.33 16.10 6.61
CA GLN A 24 3.19 16.39 8.04
C GLN A 24 4.44 16.01 8.86
N CYS A 25 5.56 15.68 8.20
CA CYS A 25 6.78 15.17 8.81
C CYS A 25 6.62 13.84 9.57
N ASN A 26 5.54 13.09 9.32
CA ASN A 26 5.27 11.79 9.94
C ASN A 26 5.96 10.65 9.14
N TYR A 27 7.29 10.70 9.05
CA TYR A 27 8.06 9.78 8.19
C TYR A 27 7.96 8.31 8.62
N GLY A 28 7.89 8.05 9.94
CA GLY A 28 7.71 6.70 10.48
C GLY A 28 6.38 6.09 10.07
N GLN A 29 5.30 6.88 10.21
CA GLN A 29 3.95 6.48 9.79
C GLN A 29 3.88 6.23 8.27
N ALA A 30 4.52 7.10 7.47
CA ALA A 30 4.59 6.92 6.02
C ALA A 30 5.28 5.60 5.64
N LEU A 31 6.38 5.25 6.32
CA LEU A 31 7.07 3.99 6.09
C LEU A 31 6.20 2.78 6.48
N GLU A 32 5.53 2.84 7.64
CA GLU A 32 4.62 1.78 8.09
C GLU A 32 3.50 1.53 7.07
N MET A 33 2.85 2.59 6.58
CA MET A 33 1.80 2.49 5.55
C MET A 33 2.29 1.79 4.28
N LEU A 34 3.48 2.14 3.80
CA LEU A 34 4.05 1.55 2.59
C LEU A 34 4.40 0.07 2.79
N VAL A 35 5.02 -0.27 3.92
CA VAL A 35 5.40 -1.66 4.25
C VAL A 35 4.16 -2.54 4.43
N GLU A 36 3.12 -2.03 5.10
CA GLU A 36 1.87 -2.76 5.30
C GLU A 36 1.15 -3.00 3.97
N ALA A 37 1.06 -1.98 3.11
CA ALA A 37 0.42 -2.11 1.81
C ALA A 37 1.16 -3.09 0.89
N GLN A 38 2.49 -3.09 0.91
CA GLN A 38 3.30 -4.07 0.18
C GLN A 38 3.02 -5.50 0.66
N LYS A 39 3.06 -5.73 1.99
CA LYS A 39 2.76 -7.06 2.56
C LYS A 39 1.37 -7.54 2.20
N ASN A 40 0.35 -6.69 2.34
CA ASN A 40 -1.03 -7.04 2.02
C ASN A 40 -1.17 -7.41 0.54
N VAL A 41 -0.56 -6.65 -0.37
CA VAL A 41 -0.59 -6.94 -1.81
C VAL A 41 0.16 -8.23 -2.15
N GLU A 42 1.30 -8.48 -1.51
CA GLU A 42 2.05 -9.74 -1.69
C GLU A 42 1.25 -10.94 -1.18
N GLU A 43 0.63 -10.85 -0.01
CA GLU A 43 -0.24 -11.89 0.56
C GLU A 43 -1.44 -12.16 -0.35
N GLU A 44 -2.10 -11.11 -0.83
CA GLU A 44 -3.22 -11.22 -1.76
C GLU A 44 -2.80 -11.75 -3.14
N TYR A 45 -1.58 -11.50 -3.58
CA TYR A 45 -1.07 -12.01 -4.86
C TYR A 45 -0.68 -13.48 -4.76
N ILE A 46 0.08 -13.86 -3.73
CA ILE A 46 0.58 -15.23 -3.50
C ILE A 46 -0.55 -16.16 -3.02
N GLY A 47 -1.45 -15.66 -2.16
CA GLY A 47 -2.62 -16.43 -1.70
C GLY A 47 -3.66 -16.71 -2.79
N ARG A 48 -3.45 -16.20 -4.00
CA ARG A 48 -4.27 -16.47 -5.19
C ARG A 48 -3.71 -17.59 -6.08
N ASP A 49 -2.55 -18.17 -5.77
CA ASP A 49 -2.02 -19.40 -6.39
C ASP A 49 -2.66 -20.69 -5.83
#